data_AF-A0A8B9P8X0-F1
#
_entry.id   AF-A0A8B9P8X0-F1
#
_cell.length_a   1.000
_cell.length_b   1.000
_cell.length_c   1.000
_cell.angle_alpha   90.00
_cell.angle_beta   90.00
_cell.angle_gamma   90.00
#
_symmetry.space_group_name_H-M   'P 1'
#
loop_
_entity.id
_entity.type
_entity.pdbx_description
1 polymer ?
#
loop_
_entity_poly.entity_id
_entity_poly.type
_entity_poly.pdbx_seq_one_letter_code
_entity_poly.pdbx_strand_id
1 'polypeptide(L)'
;MAPGRPPCLQRGCRGVLPAPQSPAPHTVGPAQPSALSRAEDFAVPEPEPYDAWADRIAEEHRRKQSRRGGLDAAGGAPKPPRGPLPRHREAESQLYWQRQREKEEQVRRAQAQRARGAPKPSAREPPEPGTREPLDAQEPPEPGTLLRYDDIPWPCAGGGPEAMAAAALAAAPAPPTGAPGPYRRLLRQQRARWHPDRFAQHWGGRLHPRDRQRVLATVTALSQALNRRADAAK
;
A
#
# COMPACT_ATOMS: atom_id res chain seq x y z
N MET A 1 -55.70 46.58 13.54
CA MET A 1 -56.63 46.80 14.68
C MET A 1 -57.15 45.44 15.13
N ALA A 2 -57.14 45.24 16.44
CA ALA A 2 -57.61 44.05 17.18
C ALA A 2 -59.11 43.76 16.89
N PRO A 3 -59.81 42.85 17.59
CA PRO A 3 -59.42 41.89 18.64
C PRO A 3 -60.06 40.50 18.41
N GLY A 4 -59.80 39.51 19.25
CA GLY A 4 -60.71 39.22 20.36
C GLY A 4 -61.37 37.85 20.13
N ARG A 5 -60.92 36.82 20.84
CA ARG A 5 -61.38 36.37 22.15
C ARG A 5 -62.54 35.32 22.05
N PRO A 6 -62.57 34.39 23.02
CA PRO A 6 -63.23 33.08 22.98
C PRO A 6 -64.68 33.20 23.50
N PRO A 7 -65.48 32.12 23.62
CA PRO A 7 -65.52 31.37 24.89
C PRO A 7 -65.97 29.88 24.75
N CYS A 8 -65.42 28.95 25.53
CA CYS A 8 -65.99 28.40 26.76
C CYS A 8 -67.19 27.43 26.58
N LEU A 9 -67.06 26.26 27.25
CA LEU A 9 -68.14 25.54 27.96
C LEU A 9 -69.17 24.85 27.02
N GLN A 10 -69.84 23.75 27.35
CA GLN A 10 -69.99 22.96 28.56
C GLN A 10 -70.75 21.67 28.16
N ARG A 11 -70.47 20.58 28.89
CA ARG A 11 -71.43 19.61 29.46
C ARG A 11 -72.50 18.92 28.59
N GLY A 12 -72.63 17.62 28.90
CA GLY A 12 -73.91 16.92 29.04
C GLY A 12 -74.06 15.77 28.06
N CYS A 13 -73.78 14.52 28.45
CA CYS A 13 -74.74 13.56 29.04
C CYS A 13 -75.91 13.30 28.06
N ARG A 14 -76.23 12.10 27.57
CA ARG A 14 -76.38 10.81 28.27
C ARG A 14 -76.83 9.74 27.26
N GLY A 15 -76.49 8.48 27.53
CA GLY A 15 -77.17 7.25 27.07
C GLY A 15 -76.89 6.90 25.61
N VAL A 16 -76.61 5.66 25.24
CA VAL A 16 -77.26 4.41 25.64
C VAL A 16 -76.26 3.25 25.48
N LEU A 17 -76.24 2.36 26.48
CA LEU A 17 -75.57 1.06 26.47
C LEU A 17 -76.29 0.09 25.52
N PRO A 18 -75.57 -0.86 24.90
CA PRO A 18 -75.53 -2.18 25.53
C PRO A 18 -74.11 -2.79 25.60
N ALA A 19 -73.83 -3.45 26.72
CA ALA A 19 -72.75 -4.42 26.90
C ALA A 19 -73.18 -5.80 26.32
N PRO A 20 -72.40 -6.90 26.41
CA PRO A 20 -70.99 -7.06 26.80
C PRO A 20 -70.19 -7.97 25.84
N GLN A 21 -68.92 -7.68 25.57
CA GLN A 21 -67.93 -8.73 25.31
C GLN A 21 -66.68 -8.40 26.12
N SER A 22 -66.51 -9.13 27.22
CA SER A 22 -65.33 -9.16 28.08
C SER A 22 -64.42 -10.31 27.62
N PRO A 23 -63.18 -10.44 28.10
CA PRO A 23 -62.09 -9.46 28.09
C PRO A 23 -60.85 -10.08 27.40
N ALA A 24 -60.22 -9.36 26.46
CA ALA A 24 -58.89 -9.77 26.01
C ALA A 24 -57.84 -9.32 27.04
N PRO A 25 -56.97 -10.23 27.51
CA PRO A 25 -56.00 -9.95 28.56
C PRO A 25 -54.91 -9.00 28.08
N HIS A 26 -54.64 -8.05 28.97
CA HIS A 26 -53.45 -7.20 29.06
C HIS A 26 -52.20 -8.02 28.75
N THR A 27 -51.73 -7.91 27.51
CA THR A 27 -50.39 -8.37 27.17
C THR A 27 -49.48 -7.19 27.40
N VAL A 28 -48.87 -7.24 28.59
CA VAL A 28 -47.58 -6.65 28.94
C VAL A 28 -46.75 -6.42 27.67
N GLY A 29 -46.52 -5.14 27.36
CA GLY A 29 -45.64 -4.78 26.25
C GLY A 29 -44.29 -5.48 26.45
N PRO A 30 -43.76 -6.18 25.43
CA PRO A 30 -42.50 -6.85 25.57
C PRO A 30 -41.43 -5.81 25.90
N ALA A 31 -40.72 -6.12 26.98
CA ALA A 31 -39.54 -5.46 27.47
C ALA A 31 -38.64 -4.98 26.32
N GLN A 32 -38.15 -3.76 26.48
CA GLN A 32 -36.96 -3.24 25.81
C GLN A 32 -35.94 -4.38 25.62
N PRO A 33 -35.55 -4.76 24.38
CA PRO A 33 -34.47 -5.68 24.20
C PRO A 33 -33.19 -5.00 24.67
N SER A 34 -32.71 -5.51 25.80
CA SER A 34 -31.39 -5.34 26.37
C SER A 34 -30.31 -5.15 25.31
N ALA A 35 -29.48 -4.13 25.52
CA ALA A 35 -28.33 -3.75 24.71
C ALA A 35 -27.16 -4.75 24.77
N LEU A 36 -27.40 -6.04 24.55
CA LEU A 36 -26.38 -7.09 24.59
C LEU A 36 -26.65 -8.20 23.55
N SER A 37 -26.47 -7.92 22.27
CA SER A 37 -26.15 -8.94 21.24
C SER A 37 -25.72 -8.30 19.91
N ARG A 38 -24.67 -7.47 19.94
CA ARG A 38 -23.89 -7.14 18.73
C ARG A 38 -22.47 -7.65 18.86
N ALA A 39 -22.34 -8.93 19.20
CA ALA A 39 -21.04 -9.58 19.36
C ALA A 39 -20.91 -10.88 18.56
N GLU A 40 -21.92 -11.29 17.79
CA GLU A 40 -21.90 -12.59 17.08
C GLU A 40 -21.65 -12.48 15.56
N ASP A 41 -21.62 -11.27 14.98
CA ASP A 41 -21.35 -11.09 13.54
C ASP A 41 -19.86 -11.07 13.15
N PHE A 42 -18.96 -11.19 14.12
CA PHE A 42 -17.50 -11.26 13.89
C PHE A 42 -16.92 -12.66 14.12
N ALA A 43 -17.76 -13.69 14.19
CA ALA A 43 -17.31 -15.07 14.13
C ALA A 43 -16.70 -15.31 12.73
N VAL A 44 -15.38 -15.15 12.63
CA VAL A 44 -14.61 -15.58 11.46
C VAL A 44 -14.89 -17.08 11.30
N PRO A 45 -15.51 -17.54 10.20
CA PRO A 45 -15.67 -18.97 9.98
C PRO A 45 -14.29 -19.59 10.06
N GLU A 46 -14.16 -20.63 10.88
CA GLU A 46 -12.91 -21.35 11.05
C GLU A 46 -12.31 -21.64 9.67
N PRO A 47 -11.05 -21.25 9.41
CA PRO A 47 -10.49 -21.35 8.08
C PRO A 47 -10.54 -22.81 7.65
N GLU A 48 -11.24 -23.05 6.54
CA GLU A 48 -11.34 -24.36 5.89
C GLU A 48 -9.93 -24.96 5.81
N PRO A 49 -9.70 -26.17 6.38
CA PRO A 49 -8.41 -26.84 6.27
C PRO A 49 -7.99 -26.93 4.80
N TYR A 50 -6.69 -26.78 4.53
CA TYR A 50 -6.16 -26.73 3.16
C TYR A 50 -6.65 -27.90 2.30
N ASP A 51 -6.71 -29.10 2.86
CA ASP A 51 -7.16 -30.30 2.16
C ASP A 51 -8.64 -30.21 1.75
N ALA A 52 -9.50 -29.68 2.62
CA ALA A 52 -10.92 -29.49 2.32
C ALA A 52 -11.13 -28.44 1.22
N TRP A 53 -10.35 -27.34 1.26
CA TRP A 53 -10.35 -26.35 0.18
C TRP A 53 -9.85 -26.97 -1.14
N ALA A 54 -8.76 -27.73 -1.10
CA ALA A 54 -8.17 -28.37 -2.27
C ALA A 54 -9.14 -29.37 -2.91
N ASP A 55 -9.80 -30.19 -2.09
CA ASP A 55 -10.80 -31.16 -2.54
C ASP A 55 -12.03 -30.47 -3.15
N ARG A 56 -12.52 -29.40 -2.51
CA ARG A 56 -13.64 -28.61 -3.05
C ARG A 56 -13.29 -28.00 -4.40
N ILE A 57 -12.09 -27.42 -4.54
CA ILE A 57 -11.62 -26.83 -5.80
C ILE A 57 -11.44 -27.93 -6.86
N ALA A 58 -10.87 -29.08 -6.50
CA ALA A 58 -10.73 -30.22 -7.41
C ALA A 58 -12.09 -30.72 -7.91
N GLU A 59 -13.09 -30.80 -7.03
CA GLU A 59 -14.45 -31.21 -7.39
C GLU A 59 -15.16 -30.16 -8.26
N GLU A 60 -14.99 -28.87 -7.96
CA GLU A 60 -15.49 -27.80 -8.83
C GLU A 60 -14.88 -27.90 -10.24
N HIS A 61 -13.58 -28.18 -10.33
CA HIS A 61 -12.90 -28.40 -11.60
C HIS A 61 -13.41 -29.63 -12.34
N ARG A 62 -13.59 -30.78 -11.66
CA ARG A 62 -14.19 -31.98 -12.25
C ARG A 62 -15.61 -31.71 -12.76
N ARG A 63 -16.42 -31.00 -11.98
CA ARG A 63 -17.80 -30.61 -12.36
C ARG A 63 -17.84 -29.62 -13.53
N LYS A 64 -16.88 -28.71 -13.61
CA LYS A 64 -16.74 -27.77 -14.74
C LYS A 64 -16.23 -28.46 -15.99
N GLN A 65 -15.36 -29.46 -15.85
CA GLN A 65 -14.89 -30.30 -16.96
C GLN A 65 -15.99 -31.23 -17.48
N SER A 66 -16.79 -31.86 -16.62
CA SER A 66 -17.91 -32.70 -17.06
C SER A 66 -19.01 -31.90 -17.75
N ARG A 67 -19.27 -30.66 -17.29
CA ARG A 67 -20.17 -29.73 -17.99
C ARG A 67 -19.65 -29.28 -19.34
N ARG A 68 -18.33 -29.14 -19.51
CA ARG A 68 -17.70 -28.82 -20.80
C ARG A 68 -17.72 -30.02 -21.74
N GLY A 69 -17.31 -31.19 -21.27
CA GLY A 69 -17.36 -32.44 -22.04
C GLY A 69 -18.77 -32.90 -22.42
N GLY A 70 -19.79 -32.58 -21.60
CA GLY A 70 -21.19 -32.85 -21.93
C GLY A 70 -21.77 -31.95 -23.04
N LEU A 71 -21.20 -30.75 -23.25
CA LEU A 71 -21.57 -29.86 -24.36
C LEU A 71 -20.91 -30.31 -25.68
N ASP A 72 -19.74 -30.94 -25.60
CA ASP A 72 -19.04 -31.51 -26.77
C ASP A 72 -19.71 -32.80 -27.29
N ALA A 73 -20.36 -33.58 -26.42
CA ALA A 73 -21.10 -34.79 -26.80
C ALA A 73 -22.44 -34.51 -27.52
N ALA A 74 -23.04 -33.32 -27.31
CA ALA A 74 -24.29 -32.90 -27.92
C ALA A 74 -24.07 -31.93 -29.10
N GLY A 75 -23.09 -32.21 -29.98
CA GLY A 75 -23.02 -31.66 -31.34
C GLY A 75 -22.98 -30.13 -31.50
N GLY A 76 -22.75 -29.36 -30.45
CA GLY A 76 -22.74 -27.91 -30.47
C GLY A 76 -21.37 -27.37 -30.10
N ALA A 77 -20.45 -27.30 -31.05
CA ALA A 77 -19.14 -26.71 -30.81
C ALA A 77 -19.29 -25.26 -30.30
N PRO A 78 -18.78 -24.93 -29.10
CA PRO A 78 -18.82 -23.55 -28.62
C PRO A 78 -17.93 -22.70 -29.52
N LYS A 79 -18.54 -21.66 -30.16
CA LYS A 79 -17.77 -20.67 -30.92
C LYS A 79 -16.70 -20.06 -29.99
N PRO A 80 -15.41 -20.12 -30.35
CA PRO A 80 -14.38 -19.54 -29.50
C PRO A 80 -14.62 -18.03 -29.35
N PRO A 81 -14.30 -17.44 -28.19
CA PRO A 81 -14.32 -15.99 -28.04
C PRO A 81 -13.44 -15.38 -29.14
N ARG A 82 -13.86 -14.25 -29.70
CA ARG A 82 -13.09 -13.48 -30.69
C ARG A 82 -11.83 -12.92 -30.03
N GLY A 83 -10.83 -13.76 -29.85
CA GLY A 83 -9.47 -13.36 -29.53
C GLY A 83 -8.78 -12.76 -30.77
N PRO A 84 -7.60 -12.14 -30.60
CA PRO A 84 -6.83 -11.62 -31.71
C PRO A 84 -6.63 -12.69 -32.80
N LEU A 85 -6.77 -12.31 -34.07
CA LEU A 85 -6.57 -13.20 -35.22
C LEU A 85 -5.25 -13.99 -35.08
N PRO A 86 -5.16 -15.25 -35.57
CA PRO A 86 -3.95 -16.08 -35.44
C PRO A 86 -2.65 -15.37 -35.85
N ARG A 87 -2.69 -14.54 -36.91
CA ARG A 87 -1.56 -13.68 -37.32
C ARG A 87 -1.10 -12.67 -36.26
N HIS A 88 -2.02 -12.11 -35.47
CA HIS A 88 -1.70 -11.18 -34.38
C HIS A 88 -0.99 -11.91 -33.24
N ARG A 89 -1.47 -13.13 -32.90
CA ARG A 89 -0.85 -13.99 -31.89
C ARG A 89 0.54 -14.46 -32.29
N GLU A 90 0.75 -14.78 -33.56
CA GLU A 90 2.06 -15.15 -34.11
C GLU A 90 3.03 -13.96 -34.11
N ALA A 91 2.56 -12.76 -34.50
CA ALA A 91 3.36 -11.55 -34.45
C ALA A 91 3.79 -11.19 -33.02
N GLU A 92 2.87 -11.28 -32.06
CA GLU A 92 3.18 -11.09 -30.63
C GLU A 92 4.18 -12.13 -30.11
N SER A 93 4.03 -13.39 -30.54
CA SER A 93 4.97 -14.46 -30.19
C SER A 93 6.36 -14.21 -30.77
N GLN A 94 6.44 -13.71 -32.02
CA GLN A 94 7.71 -13.35 -32.64
C GLN A 94 8.38 -12.16 -31.93
N LEU A 95 7.62 -11.13 -31.57
CA LEU A 95 8.12 -9.99 -30.78
C LEU A 95 8.59 -10.43 -29.38
N TYR A 96 7.89 -11.38 -28.76
CA TYR A 96 8.30 -11.97 -27.50
C TYR A 96 9.66 -12.67 -27.62
N TRP A 97 9.83 -13.54 -28.62
CA TRP A 97 11.10 -14.24 -28.85
C TRP A 97 12.23 -13.30 -29.27
N GLN A 98 11.95 -12.25 -30.05
CA GLN A 98 12.92 -11.21 -30.37
C GLN A 98 13.40 -10.50 -29.09
N ARG A 99 12.47 -10.10 -28.22
CA ARG A 99 12.79 -9.47 -26.93
C ARG A 99 13.58 -10.40 -25.99
N GLN A 100 13.27 -11.69 -25.99
CA GLN A 100 14.04 -12.68 -25.24
C GLN A 100 15.48 -12.78 -25.75
N ARG A 101 15.67 -12.87 -27.07
CA ARG A 101 17.01 -12.92 -27.68
C ARG A 101 17.82 -11.65 -27.42
N GLU A 102 17.22 -10.47 -27.53
CA GLU A 102 17.89 -9.21 -27.21
C GLU A 102 18.34 -9.15 -25.75
N LYS A 103 17.47 -9.61 -24.84
CA LYS A 103 17.80 -9.64 -23.40
C LYS A 103 18.92 -10.63 -23.12
N GLU A 104 18.87 -11.82 -23.72
CA GLU A 104 19.91 -12.83 -23.61
C GLU A 104 21.23 -12.34 -24.18
N GLU A 105 21.21 -11.67 -25.33
CA GLU A 105 22.40 -11.09 -25.94
C GLU A 105 22.98 -9.96 -25.07
N GLN A 106 22.13 -9.10 -24.50
CA GLN A 106 22.57 -8.09 -23.52
C GLN A 106 23.22 -8.73 -22.30
N VAL A 107 22.63 -9.81 -21.76
CA VAL A 107 23.22 -10.57 -20.66
C VAL A 107 24.55 -11.19 -21.07
N ARG A 108 24.65 -11.78 -22.26
CA ARG A 108 25.87 -12.37 -22.80
C ARG A 108 26.97 -11.32 -23.01
N ARG A 109 26.62 -10.15 -23.55
CA ARG A 109 27.53 -9.00 -23.71
C ARG A 109 28.00 -8.50 -22.34
N ALA A 110 27.10 -8.35 -21.36
CA ALA A 110 27.45 -7.94 -20.00
C ALA A 110 28.35 -8.98 -19.29
N GLN A 111 28.08 -10.28 -19.46
CA GLN A 111 28.93 -11.35 -18.95
C GLN A 111 30.30 -11.36 -19.62
N ALA A 112 30.38 -11.19 -20.94
CA ALA A 112 31.64 -11.09 -21.67
C ALA A 112 32.47 -9.86 -21.24
N GLN A 113 31.82 -8.72 -20.97
CA GLN A 113 32.49 -7.54 -20.42
C GLN A 113 33.03 -7.79 -19.01
N ARG A 114 32.26 -8.48 -18.15
CA ARG A 114 32.72 -8.88 -16.80
C ARG A 114 33.89 -9.87 -16.86
N ALA A 115 33.83 -10.85 -17.76
CA ALA A 115 34.87 -11.86 -17.95
C ALA A 115 36.17 -11.27 -18.52
N ARG A 116 36.08 -10.23 -19.36
CA ARG A 116 37.24 -9.48 -19.89
C ARG A 116 37.83 -8.50 -18.88
N GLY A 117 37.33 -8.45 -17.64
CA GLY A 117 37.79 -7.52 -16.63
C GLY A 117 37.55 -6.06 -16.99
N ALA A 118 36.61 -5.76 -17.91
CA ALA A 118 36.30 -4.39 -18.26
C ALA A 118 35.82 -3.68 -16.99
N PRO A 119 36.50 -2.60 -16.55
CA PRO A 119 36.02 -1.83 -15.41
C PRO A 119 34.61 -1.38 -15.76
N LYS A 120 33.66 -1.59 -14.84
CA LYS A 120 32.36 -0.90 -14.90
C LYS A 120 32.67 0.57 -15.22
N PRO A 121 31.91 1.27 -16.08
CA PRO A 121 31.89 2.72 -16.05
C PRO A 121 31.25 3.16 -14.73
N SER A 122 32.01 2.99 -13.64
CA SER A 122 31.90 3.73 -12.40
C SER A 122 32.48 5.11 -12.68
N ALA A 123 31.88 5.83 -13.64
CA ALA A 123 31.99 7.28 -13.67
C ALA A 123 31.06 7.81 -12.58
N ARG A 124 31.42 7.56 -11.32
CA ARG A 124 31.38 8.63 -10.34
C ARG A 124 32.53 9.54 -10.79
N GLU A 125 32.21 10.62 -11.48
CA GLU A 125 33.06 11.79 -11.39
C GLU A 125 33.36 12.02 -9.90
N PRO A 126 34.61 12.32 -9.51
CA PRO A 126 34.85 12.85 -8.18
C PRO A 126 33.92 14.04 -7.99
N PRO A 127 33.02 14.04 -7.00
CA PRO A 127 32.27 15.24 -6.72
C PRO A 127 33.25 16.34 -6.37
N GLU A 128 33.08 17.50 -7.01
CA GLU A 128 33.70 18.77 -6.67
C GLU A 128 33.87 18.92 -5.14
N PRO A 129 35.03 19.40 -4.66
CA PRO A 129 35.31 19.56 -3.23
C PRO A 129 34.34 20.56 -2.62
N GLY A 130 33.25 20.05 -2.05
CA GLY A 130 32.12 20.84 -1.56
C GLY A 130 30.82 20.05 -1.44
N THR A 131 30.71 18.89 -2.09
CA THR A 131 29.54 18.01 -1.95
C THR A 131 29.76 17.02 -0.81
N ARG A 132 28.93 17.08 0.24
CA ARG A 132 28.96 16.10 1.34
C ARG A 132 28.93 14.67 0.80
N GLU A 133 29.92 13.88 1.24
CA GLU A 133 30.15 12.49 0.85
C GLU A 133 28.85 11.64 0.83
N PRO A 134 28.69 10.74 -0.15
CA PRO A 134 27.68 9.68 -0.10
C PRO A 134 27.76 8.94 1.24
N LEU A 135 26.61 8.56 1.83
CA LEU A 135 26.59 7.72 3.05
C LEU A 135 27.37 6.41 2.85
N ASP A 136 27.41 5.93 1.61
CA ASP A 136 28.14 4.74 1.18
C ASP A 136 29.66 4.98 1.00
N ALA A 137 30.12 6.23 1.04
CA ALA A 137 31.53 6.60 0.88
C ALA A 137 32.19 7.04 2.20
N GLN A 138 31.40 7.42 3.21
CA GLN A 138 31.95 7.59 4.55
C GLN A 138 32.34 6.22 5.08
N GLU A 139 33.65 6.03 5.27
CA GLU A 139 34.15 4.83 5.92
C GLU A 139 33.43 4.66 7.26
N PRO A 140 32.81 3.50 7.48
CA PRO A 140 32.23 3.20 8.77
C PRO A 140 33.32 3.37 9.85
N PRO A 141 33.05 4.07 10.98
CA PRO A 141 34.05 4.19 12.04
C PRO A 141 34.52 2.81 12.52
N GLU A 142 35.77 2.72 12.97
CA GLU A 142 36.48 1.49 13.35
C GLU A 142 35.56 0.37 13.88
N PRO A 143 35.71 -0.88 13.41
CA PRO A 143 34.89 -2.01 13.83
C PRO A 143 35.04 -2.23 15.35
N GLY A 144 34.05 -1.78 16.12
CA GLY A 144 34.03 -1.85 17.58
C GLY A 144 33.34 -0.67 18.26
N THR A 145 33.23 0.49 17.60
CA THR A 145 32.53 1.66 18.16
C THR A 145 31.05 1.64 17.80
N LEU A 146 30.18 1.59 18.83
CA LEU A 146 28.74 1.74 18.66
C LEU A 146 28.40 3.19 18.29
N LEU A 147 27.66 3.36 17.20
CA LEU A 147 27.22 4.64 16.68
C LEU A 147 26.08 5.20 17.54
N ARG A 148 26.28 6.41 18.02
CA ARG A 148 25.30 7.21 18.74
C ARG A 148 24.52 8.09 17.77
N TYR A 149 23.51 8.78 18.29
CA TYR A 149 22.68 9.66 17.47
C TYR A 149 23.50 10.72 16.72
N ASP A 150 24.53 11.27 17.35
CA ASP A 150 25.33 12.38 16.82
C ASP A 150 26.35 11.93 15.76
N ASP A 151 26.68 10.63 15.72
CA ASP A 151 27.63 10.06 14.76
C ASP A 151 26.98 9.84 13.38
N ILE A 152 25.66 9.97 13.28
CA ILE A 152 24.93 9.81 12.03
C ILE A 152 24.99 11.13 11.25
N PRO A 153 25.36 11.09 9.96
CA PRO A 153 25.48 12.29 9.13
C PRO A 153 24.11 12.80 8.70
N TRP A 154 23.37 13.36 9.65
CA TRP A 154 22.07 13.96 9.42
C TRP A 154 22.16 15.11 8.40
N PRO A 155 21.11 15.35 7.58
CA PRO A 155 21.12 16.44 6.60
C PRO A 155 21.35 17.82 7.22
N CYS A 156 20.90 18.02 8.46
CA CYS A 156 21.13 19.21 9.26
C CYS A 156 21.34 18.82 10.74
N ALA A 157 22.09 19.64 11.48
CA ALA A 157 22.48 19.40 12.89
C ALA A 157 21.34 19.65 13.90
N GLY A 158 20.10 19.75 13.44
CA GLY A 158 18.93 20.09 14.25
C GLY A 158 17.76 20.52 13.38
N GLY A 159 16.54 20.37 13.90
CA GLY A 159 15.29 20.71 13.22
C GLY A 159 14.36 19.51 13.04
N GLY A 160 13.11 19.80 12.67
CA GLY A 160 12.10 18.78 12.39
C GLY A 160 12.39 18.00 11.08
N PRO A 161 11.67 16.88 10.84
CA PRO A 161 11.89 16.03 9.67
C PRO A 161 11.70 16.78 8.34
N GLU A 162 10.90 17.84 8.31
CA GLU A 162 10.64 18.72 7.17
C GLU A 162 11.84 19.58 6.82
N ALA A 163 12.53 20.12 7.84
CA ALA A 163 13.74 20.90 7.68
C ALA A 163 14.88 20.00 7.23
N MET A 164 14.97 18.78 7.78
CA MET A 164 15.92 17.76 7.34
C MET A 164 15.68 17.36 5.87
N ALA A 165 14.42 17.19 5.46
CA ALA A 165 14.07 16.91 4.08
C ALA A 165 14.38 18.09 3.13
N ALA A 166 14.20 19.34 3.60
CA ALA A 166 14.63 20.53 2.85
C ALA A 166 16.15 20.53 2.65
N ALA A 167 16.90 20.35 3.74
CA ALA A 167 18.37 20.36 3.74
C ALA A 167 18.93 19.23 2.85
N ALA A 168 18.33 18.03 2.88
CA ALA A 168 18.72 16.91 2.03
C ALA A 168 18.54 17.18 0.52
N LEU A 169 17.66 18.13 0.17
CA LEU A 169 17.35 18.54 -1.20
C LEU A 169 17.93 19.91 -1.57
N ALA A 170 18.60 20.60 -0.63
CA ALA A 170 19.11 21.97 -0.84
C ALA A 170 20.19 22.05 -1.95
N ALA A 171 20.85 20.93 -2.26
CA ALA A 171 21.78 20.82 -3.38
C ALA A 171 21.09 20.78 -4.75
N ALA A 172 19.76 20.62 -4.82
CA ALA A 172 19.03 20.77 -6.08
C ALA A 172 18.62 22.24 -6.28
N PRO A 173 18.76 22.79 -7.51
CA PRO A 173 18.16 24.08 -7.82
C PRO A 173 16.66 24.01 -7.56
N ALA A 174 16.13 25.03 -6.85
CA ALA A 174 14.72 25.13 -6.52
C ALA A 174 13.87 25.04 -7.80
N PRO A 175 12.78 24.26 -7.84
CA PRO A 175 11.99 24.11 -9.05
C PRO A 175 11.20 25.39 -9.35
N PRO A 176 11.43 26.07 -10.48
CA PRO A 176 10.43 26.98 -11.02
C PRO A 176 9.39 26.10 -11.72
N THR A 177 8.23 25.91 -11.09
CA THR A 177 7.01 25.28 -11.65
C THR A 177 7.24 24.02 -12.53
N GLY A 178 7.02 22.85 -11.94
CA GLY A 178 7.27 21.55 -12.57
C GLY A 178 8.63 21.00 -12.13
N ALA A 179 8.66 19.81 -11.54
CA ALA A 179 9.87 19.26 -10.94
C ALA A 179 10.89 18.90 -12.04
N PRO A 180 12.02 19.62 -12.18
CA PRO A 180 13.00 19.34 -13.21
C PRO A 180 13.59 17.94 -12.99
N GLY A 181 13.92 17.23 -14.08
CA GLY A 181 14.57 15.92 -14.06
C GLY A 181 15.64 15.72 -12.96
N PRO A 182 16.55 16.69 -12.71
CA PRO A 182 17.51 16.63 -11.60
C PRO A 182 16.88 16.60 -10.20
N TYR A 183 15.84 17.40 -9.92
CA TYR A 183 15.16 17.39 -8.62
C TYR A 183 14.50 16.03 -8.35
N ARG A 184 13.77 15.48 -9.34
CA ARG A 184 13.15 14.15 -9.20
C ARG A 184 14.21 13.05 -9.02
N ARG A 185 15.35 13.18 -9.70
CA ARG A 185 16.48 12.25 -9.54
C ARG A 185 17.07 12.32 -8.13
N LEU A 186 17.35 13.52 -7.62
CA LEU A 186 17.85 13.71 -6.26
C LEU A 186 16.86 13.19 -5.21
N LEU A 187 15.57 13.48 -5.39
CA LEU A 187 14.52 13.01 -4.48
C LEU A 187 14.45 11.49 -4.42
N ARG A 188 14.55 10.80 -5.56
CA ARG A 188 14.64 9.33 -5.58
C ARG A 188 15.87 8.81 -4.84
N GLN A 189 17.02 9.47 -5.01
CA GLN A 189 18.25 9.09 -4.30
C GLN A 189 18.12 9.28 -2.78
N GLN A 190 17.58 10.42 -2.33
CA GLN A 190 17.38 10.70 -0.91
C GLN A 190 16.37 9.74 -0.27
N ARG A 191 15.25 9.44 -0.95
CA ARG A 191 14.26 8.44 -0.47
C ARG A 191 14.89 7.07 -0.30
N ALA A 192 15.75 6.67 -1.23
CA ALA A 192 16.44 5.39 -1.14
C ALA A 192 17.50 5.39 -0.03
N ARG A 193 18.25 6.48 0.13
CA ARG A 193 19.28 6.67 1.18
C ARG A 193 18.69 6.63 2.60
N TRP A 194 17.59 7.33 2.81
CA TRP A 194 16.94 7.48 4.12
C TRP A 194 15.76 6.54 4.33
N HIS A 195 15.66 5.45 3.56
CA HIS A 195 14.63 4.44 3.77
C HIS A 195 14.93 3.67 5.08
N PRO A 196 13.95 3.49 5.99
CA PRO A 196 14.20 2.89 7.30
C PRO A 196 14.80 1.48 7.22
N ASP A 197 14.33 0.66 6.29
CA ASP A 197 14.86 -0.70 6.09
C ASP A 197 16.30 -0.68 5.55
N ARG A 198 16.60 0.12 4.51
CA ARG A 198 17.97 0.22 3.98
C ARG A 198 18.94 0.79 5.02
N PHE A 199 18.48 1.77 5.79
CA PHE A 199 19.27 2.34 6.88
C PHE A 199 19.55 1.28 7.95
N ALA A 200 18.55 0.51 8.37
CA ALA A 200 18.72 -0.56 9.35
C ALA A 200 19.64 -1.69 8.86
N GLN A 201 19.61 -2.02 7.56
CA GLN A 201 20.51 -3.01 6.97
C GLN A 201 21.98 -2.60 7.06
N HIS A 202 22.28 -1.31 6.86
CA HIS A 202 23.66 -0.82 6.82
C HIS A 202 24.19 -0.35 8.18
N TRP A 203 23.34 0.31 8.97
CA TRP A 203 23.72 0.94 10.25
C TRP A 203 23.15 0.18 11.47
N GLY A 204 22.09 -0.59 11.31
CA GLY A 204 21.31 -1.15 12.42
C GLY A 204 22.06 -2.10 13.35
N GLY A 205 23.05 -2.84 12.85
CA GLY A 205 23.92 -3.70 13.67
C GLY A 205 24.95 -2.93 14.51
N ARG A 206 25.17 -1.64 14.21
CA ARG A 206 26.21 -0.80 14.80
C ARG A 206 25.64 0.34 15.64
N LEU A 207 24.31 0.49 15.69
CA LEU A 207 23.67 1.50 16.52
C LEU A 207 23.73 1.12 18.00
N HIS A 208 24.08 2.10 18.83
CA HIS A 208 24.01 1.98 20.28
C HIS A 208 22.56 1.67 20.72
N PRO A 209 22.30 0.67 21.58
CA PRO A 209 20.95 0.27 21.95
C PRO A 209 20.07 1.41 22.50
N ARG A 210 20.67 2.33 23.26
CA ARG A 210 19.97 3.52 23.80
C ARG A 210 19.47 4.48 22.72
N ASP A 211 20.21 4.61 21.62
CA ASP A 211 19.89 5.57 20.56
C ASP A 211 19.16 4.91 19.38
N ARG A 212 19.22 3.59 19.26
CA ARG A 212 18.64 2.81 18.15
C ARG A 212 17.19 3.21 17.85
N GLN A 213 16.34 3.25 18.87
CA GLN A 213 14.92 3.60 18.69
C GLN A 213 14.75 5.05 18.23
N ARG A 214 15.49 5.99 18.84
CA ARG A 214 15.46 7.42 18.48
C ARG A 214 15.90 7.62 17.03
N VAL A 215 17.01 6.99 16.64
CA VAL A 215 17.56 7.04 15.29
C VAL A 215 16.55 6.52 14.27
N LEU A 216 15.99 5.33 14.49
CA LEU A 216 15.02 4.73 13.56
C LEU A 216 13.74 5.57 13.48
N ALA A 217 13.29 6.17 14.59
CA ALA A 217 12.16 7.09 14.59
C ALA A 217 12.46 8.34 13.74
N THR A 218 13.63 8.96 13.90
CA THR A 218 14.04 10.11 13.09
C THR A 218 14.15 9.76 11.61
N VAL A 219 14.80 8.64 11.26
CA VAL A 219 14.91 8.17 9.86
C VAL A 219 13.53 7.91 9.27
N THR A 220 12.62 7.29 10.02
CA THR A 220 11.24 7.06 9.59
C THR A 220 10.53 8.39 9.32
N ALA A 221 10.60 9.34 10.24
CA ALA A 221 9.98 10.65 10.09
C ALA A 221 10.53 11.43 8.89
N LEU A 222 11.85 11.40 8.70
CA LEU A 222 12.52 11.97 7.53
C LEU A 222 12.05 11.31 6.22
N SER A 223 11.96 9.99 6.18
CA SER A 223 11.47 9.26 5.00
C SER A 223 10.03 9.65 4.63
N GLN A 224 9.18 9.88 5.63
CA GLN A 224 7.81 10.34 5.42
C GLN A 224 7.76 11.77 4.89
N ALA A 225 8.63 12.66 5.40
CA ALA A 225 8.75 14.01 4.88
C ALA A 225 9.22 14.03 3.41
N LEU A 226 10.14 13.13 3.05
CA LEU A 226 10.59 12.95 1.66
C LEU A 226 9.47 12.38 0.77
N ASN A 227 8.64 11.47 1.27
CA ASN A 227 7.49 10.94 0.53
C ASN A 227 6.44 12.03 0.25
N ARG A 228 6.10 12.87 1.24
CA ARG A 228 5.19 14.01 1.05
C ARG A 228 5.68 14.95 -0.06
N ARG A 229 6.98 15.25 -0.09
CA ARG A 229 7.59 16.07 -1.16
C ARG A 229 7.57 15.38 -2.52
N ALA A 230 7.63 14.06 -2.56
CA ALA A 230 7.54 13.29 -3.79
C ALA A 230 6.12 13.27 -4.33
N ASP A 231 5.12 13.17 -3.46
CA ASP A 231 3.71 13.25 -3.85
C ASP A 231 3.34 14.66 -4.32
N ALA A 232 3.86 15.71 -3.67
CA ALA A 232 3.70 17.09 -4.14
C ALA A 232 4.44 17.39 -5.47
N ALA A 233 5.37 16.53 -5.88
CA ALA A 233 6.14 16.66 -7.12
C ALA A 233 5.70 15.67 -8.22
N LYS A 234 4.59 14.94 -8.00
CA LYS A 234 3.93 14.11 -9.02
C LYS A 234 3.12 14.98 -9.96
#